data_AF-J9DNV3-F1
#
_entry.id   AF-J9DNV3-F1
#
_cell.length_a   1.000
_cell.length_b   1.000
_cell.length_c   1.000
_cell.angle_alpha   90.00
_cell.angle_beta   90.00
_cell.angle_gamma   90.00
#
_symmetry.space_group_name_H-M   'P 1'
#
loop_
_entity.id
_entity.type
_entity.pdbx_description
1 polymer ?
#
loop_
_entity_poly.entity_id
_entity_poly.type
_entity_poly.pdbx_seq_one_letter_code
_entity_poly.pdbx_strand_id
1 'polypeptide(L)'
;MTMMAVVAWIRMDLLATLLLIWLMVFVLSSRITCRCLWPMFLLYLTVLFPLQYAFYVGLPPFLCFDYPWSRWLSDPLQNDNLIFWLDLPSYRFQLDTRKSVADFLLLLMVACQ
;
A
#
# COMPACT_ATOMS: atom_id res chain seq x y z
N MET A 1 -13.98 -6.39 7.44
CA MET A 1 -13.44 -5.50 8.50
C MET A 1 -12.24 -6.11 9.22
N THR A 2 -12.35 -7.31 9.82
CA THR A 2 -11.21 -7.98 10.50
C THR A 2 -9.99 -8.20 9.60
N MET A 3 -10.21 -8.62 8.34
CA MET A 3 -9.12 -8.76 7.36
C MET A 3 -8.37 -7.44 7.10
N MET A 4 -9.06 -6.28 7.13
CA MET A 4 -8.39 -4.99 6.95
C MET A 4 -7.41 -4.72 8.10
N ALA A 5 -7.79 -5.03 9.34
CA ALA A 5 -6.93 -4.88 10.50
C ALA A 5 -5.72 -5.83 10.44
N VAL A 6 -5.92 -7.08 10.01
CA VAL A 6 -4.84 -8.06 9.84
C VAL A 6 -3.84 -7.61 8.77
N VAL A 7 -4.32 -7.13 7.62
CA VAL A 7 -3.43 -6.66 6.55
C VAL A 7 -2.67 -5.39 6.96
N ALA A 8 -3.33 -4.46 7.66
CA ALA A 8 -2.65 -3.28 8.21
C ALA A 8 -1.53 -3.67 9.19
N TRP A 9 -1.79 -4.65 10.06
CA TRP A 9 -0.80 -5.16 11.01
C TRP A 9 0.38 -5.87 10.33
N ILE A 10 0.14 -6.63 9.25
CA ILE A 10 1.21 -7.32 8.52
C ILE A 10 2.13 -6.32 7.80
N ARG A 11 1.57 -5.21 7.30
CA ARG A 11 2.31 -4.27 6.47
C ARG A 11 3.14 -3.24 7.22
N MET A 12 2.57 -2.63 8.26
CA MET A 12 3.23 -1.59 9.08
C MET A 12 3.87 -0.44 8.29
N ASP A 13 3.30 -0.10 7.12
CA ASP A 13 3.80 0.93 6.19
C ASP A 13 2.74 2.03 5.92
N LEU A 14 3.05 2.98 5.03
CA LEU A 14 2.13 4.05 4.64
C LEU A 14 0.77 3.50 4.17
N LEU A 15 0.76 2.43 3.36
CA LEU A 15 -0.49 1.84 2.85
C LEU A 15 -1.31 1.22 3.99
N ALA A 16 -0.66 0.63 5.00
CA ALA A 16 -1.33 0.20 6.22
C ALA A 16 -2.01 1.37 6.95
N THR A 17 -1.37 2.54 7.03
CA THR A 17 -2.00 3.72 7.66
C THR A 17 -3.23 4.21 6.91
N LEU A 18 -3.19 4.23 5.57
CA LEU A 18 -4.35 4.57 4.75
C LEU A 18 -5.48 3.56 4.94
N LEU A 19 -5.15 2.27 5.04
CA LEU A 19 -6.12 1.22 5.31
C LEU A 19 -6.77 1.38 6.69
N LEU A 20 -6.01 1.78 7.71
CA LEU A 20 -6.56 2.08 9.05
C LEU A 20 -7.47 3.31 9.03
N ILE A 21 -7.15 4.35 8.24
CA ILE A 21 -8.03 5.52 8.08
C ILE A 21 -9.38 5.07 7.47
N TRP A 22 -9.35 4.24 6.42
CA TRP A 22 -10.57 3.65 5.86
C TRP A 22 -11.35 2.82 6.86
N LEU A 23 -10.66 1.98 7.65
CA LEU A 23 -11.27 1.19 8.70
C LEU A 23 -11.97 2.09 9.73
N MET A 24 -11.33 3.16 10.17
CA MET A 24 -11.92 4.15 11.09
C MET A 24 -13.17 4.80 10.48
N VAL A 25 -13.13 5.20 9.21
CA VAL A 25 -14.29 5.75 8.49
C VAL A 25 -15.44 4.74 8.50
N PHE A 26 -15.19 3.46 8.23
CA PHE A 26 -16.23 2.44 8.24
C PHE A 26 -16.78 2.12 9.63
N VAL A 27 -15.94 2.15 10.66
CA VAL A 27 -16.37 1.90 12.06
C VAL A 27 -17.23 3.04 12.59
N LEU A 28 -16.89 4.29 12.24
CA LEU A 28 -17.63 5.48 12.69
C LEU A 28 -18.89 5.77 11.86
N SER A 29 -19.05 5.11 10.71
CA SER A 29 -20.16 5.34 9.78
C SER A 29 -21.36 4.41 10.05
N SER A 30 -22.55 4.86 9.67
CA SER A 30 -23.75 4.03 9.70
C SER A 30 -23.72 2.92 8.62
N ARG A 31 -24.45 1.82 8.80
CA ARG A 31 -24.51 0.72 7.82
C ARG A 31 -24.92 1.19 6.41
N ILE A 32 -25.80 2.19 6.34
CA ILE A 32 -26.29 2.74 5.07
C ILE A 32 -25.16 3.50 4.36
N THR A 33 -24.43 4.31 5.11
CA THR A 33 -23.25 5.03 4.62
C THR A 33 -22.15 4.06 4.18
N CYS A 34 -21.89 3.01 4.97
CA CYS A 34 -20.91 1.98 4.61
C CYS A 34 -21.25 1.30 3.29
N ARG A 35 -22.52 0.99 3.03
CA ARG A 35 -22.96 0.40 1.75
C ARG A 35 -22.69 1.35 0.57
N CYS A 36 -22.86 2.65 0.77
CA CYS A 36 -22.58 3.66 -0.26
C CYS A 36 -21.08 3.84 -0.51
N LEU A 37 -20.26 3.78 0.55
CA LEU A 37 -18.81 3.92 0.48
C LEU A 37 -18.09 2.64 0.01
N TRP A 38 -18.71 1.47 0.15
CA TRP A 38 -18.14 0.18 -0.24
C TRP A 38 -17.62 0.14 -1.68
N PRO A 39 -18.40 0.53 -2.73
CA PRO A 39 -17.89 0.51 -4.10
C PRO A 39 -16.73 1.49 -4.32
N MET A 40 -16.71 2.64 -3.61
CA MET A 40 -15.58 3.57 -3.68
C MET A 40 -14.32 2.96 -3.08
N PHE A 41 -14.46 2.24 -1.97
CA PHE A 41 -13.35 1.54 -1.34
C PHE A 41 -12.85 0.35 -2.18
N LEU A 42 -13.76 -0.41 -2.80
CA LEU A 42 -13.39 -1.45 -3.75
C LEU A 42 -12.62 -0.88 -4.94
N LEU A 43 -13.09 0.23 -5.51
CA LEU A 43 -12.41 0.92 -6.61
C LEU A 43 -11.03 1.44 -6.17
N TYR A 44 -10.94 2.01 -4.97
CA TYR A 44 -9.67 2.43 -4.37
C TYR A 44 -8.67 1.27 -4.32
N LEU A 45 -9.04 0.11 -3.76
CA LEU A 45 -8.16 -1.06 -3.69
C LEU A 45 -7.80 -1.59 -5.10
N THR A 46 -8.77 -1.60 -6.02
CA THR A 46 -8.57 -2.09 -7.40
C THR A 46 -7.58 -1.24 -8.19
N VAL A 47 -7.51 0.07 -7.93
CA VAL A 47 -6.52 0.97 -8.56
C VAL A 47 -5.18 0.92 -7.82
N LEU A 48 -5.21 0.83 -6.49
CA LEU A 48 -4.02 0.82 -5.66
C LEU A 48 -3.16 -0.42 -5.88
N PHE A 49 -3.78 -1.60 -6.00
CA PHE A 49 -3.08 -2.87 -6.18
C PHE A 49 -2.16 -2.92 -7.41
N PRO A 50 -2.62 -2.63 -8.65
CA PRO A 50 -1.75 -2.62 -9.82
C PRO A 50 -0.69 -1.51 -9.76
N LEU A 51 -1.00 -0.37 -9.13
CA LEU A 51 -0.04 0.71 -8.94
C LEU A 51 1.09 0.27 -7.99
N GLN A 52 0.76 -0.43 -6.92
CA GLN A 52 1.76 -1.01 -6.03
C GLN A 52 2.58 -2.11 -6.72
N TYR A 53 1.93 -2.96 -7.50
CA TYR A 53 2.65 -3.96 -8.30
C TYR A 53 3.63 -3.32 -9.27
N ALA A 54 3.25 -2.22 -9.94
CA ALA A 54 4.14 -1.47 -10.81
C ALA A 54 5.36 -0.90 -10.05
N PHE A 55 5.18 -0.43 -8.81
CA PHE A 55 6.30 -0.03 -7.96
C PHE A 55 7.19 -1.21 -7.56
N TYR A 56 6.64 -2.38 -7.25
CA TYR A 56 7.44 -3.57 -6.93
C TYR A 56 8.25 -4.09 -8.13
N VAL A 57 7.69 -4.02 -9.34
CA VAL A 57 8.42 -4.34 -10.58
C VAL A 57 9.54 -3.33 -10.82
N GLY A 58 9.27 -2.05 -10.56
CA GLY A 58 10.24 -0.98 -10.67
C GLY A 58 10.66 -0.67 -12.11
N LEU A 59 11.60 0.27 -12.23
CA LEU A 59 12.23 0.65 -13.49
C LEU A 59 13.32 -0.35 -13.88
N PRO A 60 13.40 -0.73 -15.17
CA PRO A 60 14.44 -1.63 -15.63
C PRO A 60 15.84 -1.03 -15.40
N PRO A 61 16.82 -1.83 -14.95
CA PRO A 61 18.15 -1.33 -14.58
C PRO A 61 18.95 -0.80 -15.78
N PHE A 62 18.59 -1.17 -17.01
CA PHE A 62 19.30 -0.74 -18.23
C PHE A 62 19.01 0.71 -18.65
N LEU A 63 17.98 1.37 -18.08
CA LEU A 63 17.70 2.76 -18.42
C LEU A 63 18.63 3.77 -17.73
N CYS A 64 19.48 3.32 -16.79
CA CYS A 64 20.38 4.19 -16.01
C CYS A 64 19.66 5.41 -15.40
N PHE A 65 18.36 5.31 -15.12
CA PHE A 65 17.59 6.34 -14.45
C PHE A 65 17.52 6.06 -12.96
N ASP A 66 18.00 6.99 -12.17
CA ASP A 66 17.78 6.98 -10.73
C ASP A 66 16.34 7.42 -10.40
N TYR A 67 15.75 6.76 -9.41
CA TYR A 67 14.47 7.19 -8.87
C TYR A 67 14.57 8.59 -8.28
N PRO A 68 13.53 9.44 -8.42
CA PRO A 68 13.61 10.83 -8.00
C PRO A 68 13.92 10.97 -6.50
N TRP A 69 13.33 10.13 -5.63
CA TRP A 69 13.57 10.18 -4.19
C TRP A 69 15.02 9.90 -3.78
N SER A 70 15.86 9.28 -4.62
CA SER A 70 17.29 9.13 -4.32
C SER A 70 17.99 10.49 -4.17
N ARG A 71 17.47 11.54 -4.83
CA ARG A 71 18.03 12.90 -4.80
C ARG A 71 17.51 13.72 -3.62
N TRP A 72 16.24 13.58 -3.26
CA TRP A 72 15.62 14.35 -2.16
C TRP A 72 15.84 13.68 -0.80
N LEU A 73 15.97 12.35 -0.77
CA LEU A 73 16.28 11.54 0.41
C LEU A 73 17.71 10.99 0.31
N SER A 74 18.68 11.86 0.01
CA SER A 74 20.08 11.46 -0.24
C SER A 74 20.82 11.00 1.01
N ASP A 75 20.44 11.49 2.20
CA ASP A 75 21.10 11.16 3.47
C ASP A 75 20.73 9.75 3.96
N PRO A 76 21.63 8.76 3.81
CA PRO A 76 21.28 7.35 4.02
C PRO A 76 20.97 7.02 5.48
N LEU A 77 21.62 7.72 6.43
CA LEU A 77 21.50 7.44 7.87
C LEU A 77 20.14 7.83 8.47
N GLN A 78 19.42 8.79 7.88
CA GLN A 78 18.10 9.22 8.38
C GLN A 78 16.95 8.75 7.49
N ASN A 79 17.17 8.67 6.18
CA ASN A 79 16.07 8.55 5.23
C ASN A 79 15.78 7.13 4.76
N ASP A 80 16.67 6.16 4.95
CA ASP A 80 16.42 4.79 4.51
C ASP A 80 15.20 4.18 5.23
N ASN A 81 15.04 4.43 6.53
CA ASN A 81 13.85 3.99 7.28
C ASN A 81 12.56 4.64 6.76
N LEU A 82 12.62 5.90 6.33
CA LEU A 82 11.46 6.61 5.78
C LEU A 82 11.10 6.05 4.39
N ILE A 83 12.09 5.73 3.55
CA ILE A 83 11.90 5.07 2.25
C ILE A 83 11.25 3.71 2.45
N PHE A 84 11.71 2.92 3.43
CA PHE A 84 11.11 1.64 3.79
C PHE A 84 9.67 1.78 4.27
N TRP A 85 9.39 2.76 5.13
CA TRP A 85 8.04 3.00 5.64
C TRP A 85 7.07 3.49 4.53
N LEU A 86 7.58 4.26 3.57
CA LEU A 86 6.82 4.68 2.38
C LEU A 86 6.64 3.56 1.34
N ASP A 87 7.30 2.40 1.51
CA ASP A 87 7.33 1.27 0.57
C ASP A 87 7.78 1.68 -0.85
N LEU A 88 8.72 2.63 -0.93
CA LEU A 88 9.23 3.16 -2.20
C LEU A 88 10.22 2.19 -2.86
N PRO A 89 10.20 2.03 -4.20
CA PRO A 89 11.18 1.19 -4.87
C PRO A 89 12.60 1.74 -4.74
N SER A 90 13.59 0.88 -4.60
CA SER A 90 14.98 1.31 -4.59
C SER A 90 15.87 0.24 -5.19
N TYR A 91 16.98 0.65 -5.81
CA TYR A 91 18.00 -0.31 -6.26
C TYR A 91 18.85 -0.86 -5.10
N ARG A 92 18.77 -0.24 -3.92
CA ARG A 92 19.58 -0.60 -2.75
C ARG A 92 19.00 -1.78 -1.98
N PHE A 93 17.68 -1.93 -1.98
CA PHE A 93 16.97 -2.92 -1.17
C PHE A 93 15.81 -3.55 -1.94
N GLN A 94 15.63 -4.86 -1.75
CA GLN A 94 14.50 -5.59 -2.29
C GLN A 94 13.29 -5.44 -1.37
N LEU A 95 12.12 -5.13 -1.94
CA LEU A 95 10.88 -5.06 -1.17
C LEU A 95 10.28 -6.47 -0.95
N ASP A 96 9.53 -6.61 0.14
CA ASP A 96 9.00 -7.90 0.60
C ASP A 96 7.69 -8.27 -0.14
N THR A 97 7.77 -9.15 -1.14
CA THR A 97 6.65 -9.49 -2.05
C THR A 97 5.44 -10.10 -1.34
N ARG A 98 5.64 -10.65 -0.13
CA ARG A 98 4.57 -11.20 0.73
C ARG A 98 3.49 -10.16 1.04
N LYS A 99 3.85 -8.88 1.13
CA LYS A 99 2.90 -7.78 1.35
C LYS A 99 1.90 -7.64 0.22
N SER A 100 2.30 -7.89 -1.03
CA SER A 100 1.40 -7.82 -2.19
C SER A 100 0.36 -8.94 -2.17
N VAL A 101 0.71 -10.13 -1.66
CA VAL A 101 -0.23 -11.25 -1.54
C VAL A 101 -1.32 -10.95 -0.51
N ALA A 102 -0.96 -10.35 0.62
CA ALA A 102 -1.91 -9.95 1.65
C ALA A 102 -2.95 -8.94 1.10
N ASP A 103 -2.50 -7.97 0.31
CA ASP A 103 -3.39 -6.99 -0.34
C ASP A 103 -4.30 -7.62 -1.40
N PHE A 104 -3.79 -8.60 -2.15
CA PHE A 104 -4.62 -9.33 -3.10
C PHE A 104 -5.74 -10.09 -2.39
N LEU A 105 -5.43 -10.77 -1.28
CA LEU A 105 -6.44 -11.46 -0.47
C LEU A 105 -7.45 -10.48 0.12
N LEU A 106 -7.00 -9.28 0.53
CA LEU A 106 -7.90 -8.23 0.99
C LEU A 106 -8.87 -7.79 -0.12
N LEU A 107 -8.35 -7.52 -1.32
CA LEU A 107 -9.17 -7.14 -2.47
C LEU A 107 -10.20 -8.21 -2.80
N LEU A 108 -9.80 -9.49 -2.80
CA LEU A 108 -10.70 -10.62 -3.03
C LEU A 108 -11.83 -10.67 -1.99
N MET A 109 -11.49 -10.56 -0.71
CA MET A 109 -12.47 -10.58 0.38
C MET A 109 -13.45 -9.40 0.31
N VAL A 110 -12.97 -8.22 -0.10
CA VAL A 110 -13.82 -7.02 -0.26
C VAL A 110 -14.72 -7.15 -1.49
N ALA A 111 -14.24 -7.75 -2.58
CA ALA A 111 -15.03 -7.98 -3.78
C ALA A 111 -16.14 -9.03 -3.58
N CYS A 112 -15.93 -10.00 -2.69
CA CYS A 112 -16.89 -11.07 -2.41
C CYS A 112 -17.95 -10.73 -1.34
N GLN A 113 -17.82 -9.58 -0.64
CA GLN A 113 -18.66 -9.19 0.49
C GLN A 113 -19.72 -8.17 0.07
#